data_AF-A0A919YQP9-F1
#
_entry.id   AF-A0A919YQP9-F1
#
_cell.length_a   1.000
_cell.length_b   1.000
_cell.length_c   1.000
_cell.angle_alpha   90.00
_cell.angle_beta   90.00
_cell.angle_gamma   90.00
#
_symmetry.space_group_name_H-M   'P 1'
#
loop_
_entity.id
_entity.type
_entity.pdbx_description
1 polymer ?
#
loop_
_entity_poly.entity_id
_entity_poly.type
_entity_poly.pdbx_seq_one_letter_code
_entity_poly.pdbx_strand_id
1 'polypeptide(L)'
;MQAWSSPTHEKRIPPVSIAIEDSSRFASIMTDINTYKDEMILKFIMGAESLDNFDKFVETIKALGIEEAIQIQQAALERYNNR
;
A
#
# COMPACT_ATOMS: atom_id res chain seq x y z
N MET A 1 24.43 -6.60 -16.16
CA MET A 1 23.85 -5.27 -16.47
C MET A 1 22.48 -5.33 -17.18
N GLN A 2 21.88 -6.51 -17.41
CA GLN A 2 20.66 -6.64 -18.23
C GLN A 2 19.33 -6.46 -17.47
N ALA A 3 19.33 -6.55 -16.13
CA ALA A 3 18.11 -6.49 -15.32
C ALA A 3 17.49 -5.07 -15.23
N TRP A 4 18.28 -4.02 -15.48
CA TRP A 4 17.80 -2.62 -15.45
C TRP A 4 17.21 -2.15 -16.78
N SER A 5 17.52 -2.83 -17.90
CA SER A 5 17.16 -2.39 -19.25
C SER A 5 15.88 -3.02 -19.80
N SER A 6 15.30 -4.00 -19.10
CA SER A 6 14.14 -4.75 -19.56
C SER A 6 12.98 -4.54 -18.58
N PRO A 7 12.00 -3.67 -18.89
CA PRO A 7 10.84 -3.50 -18.02
C PRO A 7 10.01 -4.78 -18.04
N THR A 8 10.02 -5.51 -16.93
CA THR A 8 9.12 -6.65 -16.70
C THR A 8 7.88 -6.17 -15.95
N HIS A 9 6.71 -6.69 -16.32
CA HIS A 9 5.45 -6.40 -15.63
C HIS A 9 5.15 -7.39 -14.50
N GLU A 10 6.11 -8.24 -14.15
CA GLU A 10 5.97 -9.32 -13.16
C GLU A 10 5.49 -8.83 -11.79
N LYS A 11 5.86 -7.60 -11.41
CA LYS A 11 5.46 -6.99 -10.13
C LYS A 11 4.21 -6.11 -10.22
N ARG A 12 3.60 -5.99 -11.39
CA ARG A 12 2.40 -5.17 -11.59
C ARG A 12 1.18 -6.03 -11.31
N ILE A 13 0.41 -5.63 -10.30
CA ILE A 13 -0.90 -6.25 -10.03
C ILE A 13 -1.84 -5.90 -11.21
N PRO A 14 -2.60 -6.87 -11.77
CA PRO A 14 -3.61 -6.58 -12.78
C PRO A 14 -4.66 -5.61 -12.25
N PRO A 15 -5.45 -4.94 -13.11
CA PRO A 15 -6.51 -4.06 -12.68
C PRO A 15 -7.66 -4.88 -12.05
N VAL A 16 -7.52 -5.16 -10.75
CA VAL A 16 -8.51 -5.89 -9.96
C VAL A 16 -9.62 -4.94 -9.50
N SER A 17 -10.84 -5.45 -9.45
CA SER A 17 -11.99 -4.71 -8.90
C SER A 17 -12.28 -5.21 -7.50
N ILE A 18 -12.27 -4.31 -6.52
CA ILE A 18 -12.65 -4.60 -5.14
C ILE A 18 -14.17 -4.80 -5.10
N ALA A 19 -14.65 -5.74 -4.29
CA ALA A 19 -16.08 -5.96 -4.10
C ALA A 19 -16.75 -4.73 -3.45
N ILE A 20 -18.02 -4.52 -3.76
CA ILE A 20 -18.78 -3.34 -3.31
C ILE A 20 -18.84 -3.28 -1.78
N GLU A 21 -18.98 -4.43 -1.12
CA GLU A 21 -19.00 -4.58 0.34
C GLU A 21 -17.72 -4.10 1.02
N ASP A 22 -16.56 -4.36 0.42
CA ASP A 22 -15.25 -4.03 0.97
C ASP A 22 -14.77 -2.64 0.54
N SER A 23 -15.37 -2.06 -0.51
CA SER A 23 -14.89 -0.83 -1.16
C SER A 23 -14.87 0.38 -0.22
N SER A 24 -15.92 0.56 0.58
CA SER A 24 -16.00 1.67 1.54
C SER A 24 -14.96 1.54 2.66
N ARG A 25 -14.77 0.32 3.16
CA ARG A 25 -13.81 0.01 4.22
C ARG A 25 -12.37 0.21 3.73
N PHE A 26 -12.05 -0.33 2.56
CA PHE A 26 -10.76 -0.14 1.90
C PHE A 26 -10.45 1.34 1.66
N ALA A 27 -11.42 2.11 1.15
CA ALA A 27 -11.26 3.54 0.91
C ALA A 27 -10.99 4.33 2.19
N SER A 28 -11.67 4.00 3.29
CA SER A 28 -11.45 4.64 4.60
C SER A 28 -10.02 4.39 5.09
N ILE A 29 -9.60 3.12 5.14
CA ILE A 29 -8.25 2.74 5.60
C ILE A 29 -7.18 3.43 4.75
N MET A 30 -7.32 3.37 3.43
CA MET A 30 -6.33 3.95 2.52
C MET A 30 -6.30 5.48 2.61
N THR A 31 -7.40 6.14 2.92
CA THR A 31 -7.42 7.60 3.12
C THR A 31 -6.55 7.98 4.32
N ASP A 32 -6.78 7.35 5.47
CA ASP A 32 -6.03 7.62 6.70
C ASP A 32 -4.53 7.31 6.53
N ILE A 33 -4.23 6.16 5.91
CA ILE A 33 -2.85 5.75 5.61
C ILE A 33 -2.18 6.75 4.65
N ASN A 34 -2.85 7.17 3.58
CA ASN A 34 -2.27 8.09 2.61
C ASN A 34 -1.94 9.43 3.27
N THR A 35 -2.83 9.98 4.08
CA THR A 35 -2.58 11.23 4.80
C THR A 35 -1.36 11.12 5.71
N TYR A 36 -1.29 10.08 6.55
CA TYR A 36 -0.14 9.87 7.45
C TYR A 36 1.17 9.64 6.68
N LYS A 37 1.10 8.80 5.63
CA LYS A 37 2.24 8.45 4.78
C LYS A 37 2.80 9.68 4.08
N ASP A 38 1.97 10.50 3.46
CA ASP A 38 2.41 11.68 2.72
C ASP A 38 3.08 12.70 3.65
N GLU A 39 2.54 12.90 4.85
CA GLU A 39 3.13 13.77 5.87
C GLU A 39 4.50 13.26 6.35
N MET A 40 4.59 11.97 6.69
CA MET A 40 5.83 11.38 7.21
C MET A 40 6.93 11.30 6.15
N ILE A 41 6.59 10.95 4.91
CA ILE A 41 7.54 10.97 3.79
C ILE A 41 8.13 12.37 3.61
N LEU A 42 7.31 13.42 3.67
CA LEU A 42 7.80 14.79 3.59
C LEU A 42 8.78 15.11 4.73
N LYS A 43 8.45 14.72 5.97
CA LYS A 43 9.34 14.92 7.13
C LYS A 43 10.66 14.17 6.99
N PHE A 44 10.64 12.93 6.49
CA PHE A 44 11.87 12.16 6.23
C PHE A 44 12.73 12.84 5.16
N ILE A 45 12.14 13.31 4.06
CA ILE A 45 12.88 14.00 2.98
C ILE A 45 13.49 15.30 3.49
N MET A 46 12.76 16.06 4.29
CA MET A 46 13.23 17.33 4.86
C MET A 46 14.24 17.15 6.01
N GLY A 47 14.46 15.92 6.49
CA GLY A 47 15.28 15.64 7.65
C GLY A 47 14.66 16.10 8.98
N ALA A 48 13.36 16.42 8.99
CA ALA A 48 12.61 16.76 10.21
C ALA A 48 12.33 15.51 11.07
N GLU A 49 12.37 14.33 10.44
CA GLU A 49 12.27 13.02 11.09
C GLU A 49 13.46 12.14 10.64
N SER A 50 14.13 11.46 11.57
CA SER A 50 15.22 10.54 11.23
C SER A 50 14.68 9.26 10.60
N LEU A 51 15.37 8.73 9.59
CA LEU A 51 15.07 7.41 9.02
C LEU A 51 15.26 6.26 10.01
N ASP A 52 15.95 6.48 11.13
CA ASP A 52 16.01 5.49 12.23
C ASP A 52 14.61 5.19 12.80
N ASN A 53 13.66 6.11 12.63
CA ASN A 53 12.26 5.95 13.06
C ASN A 53 11.37 5.30 11.98
N PHE A 54 11.94 4.73 10.92
CA PHE A 54 11.19 4.07 9.86
C PHE A 54 10.36 2.89 10.36
N ASP A 55 10.89 2.08 11.30
CA ASP A 55 10.14 0.95 11.87
C ASP A 55 8.89 1.42 12.61
N LYS A 56 8.98 2.55 13.35
CA LYS A 56 7.83 3.17 14.02
C LYS A 56 6.78 3.67 13.02
N PHE A 57 7.22 4.20 11.89
CA PHE A 57 6.35 4.60 10.79
C PHE A 57 5.58 3.40 10.22
N VAL A 58 6.27 2.27 10.00
CA VAL A 58 5.64 1.02 9.54
C VAL A 58 4.63 0.49 10.56
N GLU A 59 4.98 0.46 11.85
CA GLU A 59 4.06 0.02 12.90
C GLU A 59 2.81 0.91 13.00
N THR A 60 2.96 2.21 12.76
CA THR A 60 1.81 3.13 12.72
C THR A 60 0.90 2.83 11.53
N ILE A 61 1.47 2.55 10.35
CA ILE A 61 0.68 2.13 9.18
C ILE A 61 -0.04 0.79 9.42
N LYS A 62 0.59 -0.15 10.13
CA LYS A 62 -0.07 -1.39 10.57
C LYS A 62 -1.24 -1.10 11.50
N ALA A 63 -1.05 -0.24 12.49
CA ALA A 63 -2.10 0.16 13.42
C ALA A 63 -3.29 0.87 12.72
N LEU A 64 -3.03 1.57 11.60
CA LEU A 64 -4.07 2.16 10.75
C LEU A 64 -4.85 1.12 9.91
N GLY A 65 -4.47 -0.15 9.94
CA GLY A 65 -5.22 -1.24 9.31
C GLY A 65 -4.75 -1.64 7.92
N ILE A 66 -3.49 -1.36 7.54
CA ILE A 66 -2.99 -1.75 6.21
C ILE A 66 -3.11 -3.26 5.94
N GLU A 67 -3.03 -4.11 6.96
CA GLU A 67 -3.14 -5.56 6.81
C GLU A 67 -4.52 -5.96 6.28
N GLU A 68 -5.57 -5.28 6.74
CA GLU A 68 -6.94 -5.48 6.26
C GLU A 68 -7.07 -5.01 4.80
N ALA A 69 -6.51 -3.85 4.45
CA ALA A 69 -6.51 -3.37 3.08
C ALA A 69 -5.75 -4.31 2.12
N ILE A 70 -4.64 -4.90 2.56
CA ILE A 70 -3.89 -5.91 1.81
C ILE A 70 -4.74 -7.17 1.59
N GLN A 71 -5.44 -7.65 2.62
CA GLN A 71 -6.32 -8.81 2.50
C GLN A 71 -7.47 -8.58 1.52
N ILE A 72 -8.11 -7.40 1.57
CA ILE A 72 -9.17 -7.01 0.63
C ILE A 72 -8.64 -7.02 -0.82
N GLN A 73 -7.45 -6.44 -1.02
CA GLN A 73 -6.83 -6.38 -2.35
C GLN A 73 -6.39 -7.77 -2.85
N GLN A 74 -5.91 -8.62 -1.95
CA GLN A 74 -5.55 -10.01 -2.26
C GLN A 74 -6.79 -10.83 -2.68
N ALA A 75 -7.91 -10.68 -1.98
CA ALA A 75 -9.17 -11.32 -2.37
C ALA A 75 -9.67 -10.83 -3.74
N ALA A 76 -9.48 -9.55 -4.07
CA ALA A 76 -9.77 -9.01 -5.40
C ALA A 76 -8.88 -9.63 -6.49
N LEU A 77 -7.60 -9.88 -6.19
CA LEU A 77 -6.67 -10.55 -7.09
C LEU A 77 -7.02 -12.02 -7.31
N GLU A 78 -7.36 -12.75 -6.26
CA GLU A 78 -7.82 -14.14 -6.37
C GLU A 78 -9.09 -14.24 -7.21
N ARG A 79 -10.05 -13.33 -7.00
CA ARG A 79 -11.26 -13.22 -7.84
C ARG A 79 -10.93 -12.93 -9.31
N TYR A 80 -9.88 -12.17 -9.60
CA TYR A 80 -9.45 -11.91 -10.97
C TYR A 80 -8.79 -13.14 -11.61
N ASN A 81 -7.92 -13.84 -10.87
CA ASN A 81 -7.19 -15.01 -11.37
C ASN A 81 -8.09 -16.25 -11.59
N ASN A 82 -9.22 -16.32 -10.88
CA ASN A 82 -10.20 -17.42 -11.01
C ASN A 82 -11.26 -17.16 -12.10
N ARG A 83 -11.14 -16.08 -12.89
CA ARG A 83 -11.99 -15.79 -14.06
C ARG A 83 -11.37 -16.34 -15.33
#